data_AF-B8HMF8-F1
#
_entry.id   AF-B8HMF8-F1
#
_cell.length_a   1.000
_cell.length_b   1.000
_cell.length_c   1.000
_cell.angle_alpha   90.00
_cell.angle_beta   90.00
_cell.angle_gamma   90.00
#
_symmetry.space_group_name_H-M   'P 1'
#
loop_
_entity.id
_entity.type
_entity.pdbx_description
1 polymer ?
#
loop_
_entity_poly.entity_id
_entity_poly.type
_entity_poly.pdbx_seq_one_letter_code
_entity_poly.pdbx_strand_id
1 'polypeptide(L)'
;MKKHWLILPATIVALPLIPFVAVVLYGLAAGVFYVGIVFLAGLPSVEGISECTQIEDGFLAREDIPKNSKVAPGTAPVSCSARTEGVVFKVPPTFTIWGAVDKKTQNQYLATLNTVRQEAGIKKLNVEFYEKENWQEWKSAKASGGSRGPEKLLRKETLVDSR
;
A
#
# COMPACT_ATOMS: atom_id res chain seq x y z
N MET A 1 39.43 29.39 66.09
CA MET A 1 39.62 28.32 65.09
C MET A 1 38.73 28.64 63.88
N LYS A 2 39.32 28.83 62.69
CA LYS A 2 38.63 29.30 61.47
C LYS A 2 37.79 28.16 60.87
N LYS A 3 36.48 28.38 60.72
CA LYS A 3 35.54 27.44 60.08
C LYS A 3 35.54 27.71 58.58
N HIS A 4 36.28 26.93 57.80
CA HIS A 4 36.25 26.99 56.33
C HIS A 4 34.95 26.36 55.83
N TRP A 5 34.07 27.18 55.27
CA TRP A 5 32.92 26.72 54.51
C TRP A 5 33.39 26.30 53.12
N LEU A 6 33.39 24.99 52.86
CA LEU A 6 33.56 24.43 51.53
C LEU A 6 32.33 24.79 50.69
N ILE A 7 32.48 25.78 49.81
CA ILE A 7 31.55 26.01 48.70
C ILE A 7 31.77 24.85 47.73
N LEU A 8 30.93 23.83 47.82
CA LEU A 8 30.84 22.81 46.76
C LEU A 8 30.50 23.53 45.45
N PRO A 9 31.38 23.46 44.43
CA PRO A 9 31.13 24.15 43.18
C PRO A 9 29.90 23.54 42.51
N ALA A 10 28.99 24.39 42.02
CA ALA A 10 27.74 24.02 41.34
C ALA A 10 27.93 23.15 40.07
N THR A 11 29.17 22.78 39.74
CA THR A 11 29.58 22.02 38.56
C THR A 11 29.24 20.53 38.64
N ILE A 12 29.04 19.95 39.83
CA ILE A 12 28.83 18.50 39.98
C ILE A 12 27.38 18.07 39.62
N VAL A 13 26.41 18.98 39.71
CA VAL A 13 24.99 18.66 39.44
C VAL A 13 24.62 18.81 37.96
N ALA A 14 25.40 19.57 37.17
CA ALA A 14 25.10 19.84 35.76
C ALA A 14 25.59 18.75 34.78
N LEU A 15 26.55 17.91 35.19
CA LEU A 15 27.19 16.91 34.31
C LEU A 15 26.27 15.76 33.83
N PRO A 16 25.34 15.21 34.64
CA PRO A 16 24.43 14.15 34.17
C PRO A 16 23.23 14.67 33.36
N LEU A 17 22.98 15.98 33.33
CA LEU A 17 21.86 16.56 32.57
C LEU A 17 22.12 16.58 31.05
N ILE A 18 23.39 16.73 30.64
CA ILE A 18 23.79 16.78 29.23
C ILE A 18 23.45 15.48 28.48
N PRO A 19 23.83 14.27 28.96
CA PRO A 19 23.44 13.03 28.27
C PRO A 19 21.93 12.79 28.30
N PHE A 20 21.23 13.20 29.36
CA PHE A 20 19.77 13.08 29.44
C PHE A 20 19.07 13.94 28.38
N VAL A 21 19.48 15.21 28.25
CA VAL A 21 18.96 16.12 27.22
C VAL A 21 19.26 15.58 25.81
N ALA A 22 20.47 15.04 25.57
CA ALA A 22 20.82 14.45 24.28
C ALA A 22 19.94 13.24 23.92
N VAL A 23 19.65 12.36 24.89
CA VAL A 23 18.76 11.20 24.68
C VAL A 23 17.34 11.63 24.36
N VAL A 24 16.80 12.63 25.08
CA VAL A 24 15.46 13.17 24.81
C VAL A 24 15.39 13.79 23.42
N LEU A 25 16.37 14.62 23.05
CA LEU A 25 16.42 15.24 21.72
C LEU A 25 16.57 14.20 20.60
N TYR A 26 17.39 13.17 20.80
CA TYR A 26 17.51 12.07 19.85
C TYR A 26 16.20 11.30 19.70
N GLY A 27 15.52 10.97 20.80
CA GLY A 27 14.23 10.30 20.78
C GLY A 27 13.16 11.12 20.03
N LEU A 28 13.13 12.44 20.25
CA LEU A 28 12.24 13.34 19.51
C LEU A 28 12.60 13.41 18.02
N ALA A 29 13.89 13.55 17.69
CA ALA A 29 14.34 13.60 16.30
C ALA A 29 14.05 12.28 15.56
N ALA A 30 14.32 11.13 16.20
CA ALA A 30 14.00 9.81 15.67
C ALA A 30 12.50 9.59 15.51
N GLY A 31 11.69 10.07 16.47
CA GLY A 31 10.23 10.04 16.39
C GLY A 31 9.70 10.86 15.21
N VAL A 32 10.16 12.11 15.06
CA VAL A 32 9.78 12.97 13.93
C VAL A 32 10.23 12.36 12.60
N PHE A 33 11.43 11.79 12.54
CA PHE A 33 11.92 11.11 11.35
C PHE A 33 11.08 9.88 10.98
N TYR A 34 10.75 9.04 11.97
CA TYR A 34 9.94 7.85 11.76
C TYR A 34 8.53 8.21 11.28
N VAL A 35 7.90 9.19 11.94
CA VAL A 35 6.61 9.73 11.54
C VAL A 35 6.68 10.30 10.12
N GLY A 36 7.72 11.07 9.80
CA GLY A 36 7.98 11.60 8.46
C GLY A 36 8.13 10.51 7.40
N ILE A 37 8.82 9.40 7.69
CA ILE A 37 8.93 8.25 6.78
C ILE A 37 7.57 7.60 6.57
N VAL A 38 6.77 7.37 7.61
CA VAL A 38 5.42 6.80 7.47
C VAL A 38 4.52 7.72 6.63
N PHE A 39 4.64 9.04 6.82
CA PHE A 39 3.93 10.02 6.00
C PHE A 39 4.38 10.01 4.53
N LEU A 40 5.67 9.79 4.25
CA LEU A 40 6.21 9.71 2.89
C LEU A 40 5.91 8.36 2.21
N ALA A 41 5.87 7.27 2.97
CA ALA A 41 5.65 5.92 2.46
C ALA A 41 4.22 5.69 1.95
N GLY A 42 3.27 6.55 2.34
CA GLY A 42 1.89 6.50 1.88
C GLY A 42 1.10 5.40 2.56
N LEU A 43 0.12 5.78 3.39
CA LEU A 43 -0.84 4.83 3.97
C LEU A 43 -1.99 4.62 2.99
N PRO A 44 -2.54 3.40 2.85
CA PRO A 44 -3.77 3.20 2.11
C PRO A 44 -4.87 4.04 2.77
N SER A 45 -5.49 4.94 1.99
CA SER A 45 -6.62 5.72 2.51
C SER A 45 -7.82 4.80 2.74
N VAL A 46 -8.58 5.01 3.81
CA VAL A 46 -9.79 4.23 4.12
C VAL A 46 -10.79 4.29 2.95
N GLU A 47 -10.90 5.46 2.31
CA GLU A 47 -11.71 5.69 1.12
C GLU A 47 -11.21 4.84 -0.07
N GLY A 48 -9.90 4.77 -0.31
CA GLY A 48 -9.36 3.96 -1.39
C GLY A 48 -9.60 2.45 -1.19
N ILE A 49 -9.57 1.97 0.06
CA ILE A 49 -9.90 0.57 0.37
C ILE A 49 -11.37 0.29 0.05
N SER A 50 -12.30 1.15 0.49
CA SER A 50 -13.73 0.94 0.25
C SER A 50 -14.11 1.06 -1.23
N GLU A 51 -13.47 1.98 -1.97
CA GLU A 51 -13.60 2.11 -3.43
C GLU A 51 -13.13 0.82 -4.13
N CYS A 52 -12.02 0.24 -3.69
CA CYS A 52 -11.48 -0.99 -4.26
C CYS A 52 -12.40 -2.20 -4.03
N THR A 53 -12.92 -2.36 -2.81
CA THR A 53 -13.87 -3.43 -2.50
C THR A 53 -15.12 -3.32 -3.37
N GLN A 54 -15.68 -2.11 -3.52
CA GLN A 54 -16.86 -1.89 -4.36
C GLN A 54 -16.63 -2.23 -5.84
N ILE A 55 -15.46 -1.86 -6.40
CA ILE A 55 -15.14 -2.21 -7.78
C ILE A 55 -14.98 -3.73 -7.93
N GLU A 56 -14.25 -4.37 -7.02
CA GLU A 56 -13.98 -5.80 -7.09
C GLU A 56 -15.26 -6.62 -7.00
N ASP A 57 -16.12 -6.31 -6.02
CA ASP A 57 -17.42 -6.97 -5.86
C ASP A 57 -18.34 -6.70 -7.07
N GLY A 58 -18.42 -5.46 -7.52
CA GLY A 58 -19.27 -5.09 -8.67
C GLY A 58 -18.80 -5.72 -9.99
N PHE A 59 -17.49 -5.90 -10.15
CA PHE A 59 -16.91 -6.57 -11.32
C PHE A 59 -17.15 -8.09 -11.27
N LEU A 60 -16.88 -8.72 -10.13
CA LEU A 60 -17.09 -10.16 -9.94
C LEU A 60 -18.57 -10.57 -9.96
N ALA A 61 -19.48 -9.64 -9.67
CA ALA A 61 -20.92 -9.87 -9.82
C ALA A 61 -21.39 -9.91 -11.29
N ARG A 62 -20.59 -9.38 -12.23
CA ARG A 62 -20.93 -9.23 -13.65
C ARG A 62 -20.15 -10.16 -14.56
N GLU A 63 -18.91 -10.46 -14.20
CA GLU A 63 -18.03 -11.32 -14.98
C GLU A 63 -17.82 -12.67 -14.30
N ASP A 64 -18.02 -13.76 -15.05
CA ASP A 64 -17.71 -15.12 -14.58
C ASP A 64 -16.24 -15.43 -14.86
N ILE A 65 -15.38 -15.06 -13.91
CA ILE A 65 -13.93 -15.31 -14.01
C ILE A 65 -13.59 -16.65 -13.34
N PRO A 66 -12.85 -17.54 -14.03
CA PRO A 66 -12.38 -18.77 -13.43
C PRO A 66 -11.61 -18.52 -12.13
N LYS A 67 -11.97 -19.26 -11.07
CA LYS A 67 -11.40 -19.13 -9.73
C LYS A 67 -10.04 -19.84 -9.60
N ASN A 68 -9.07 -19.44 -10.42
CA ASN A 68 -7.77 -20.08 -10.56
C ASN A 68 -6.59 -19.22 -10.06
N SER A 69 -6.83 -18.29 -9.13
CA SER A 69 -5.74 -17.53 -8.49
C SER A 69 -4.73 -18.47 -7.83
N LYS A 70 -3.45 -18.16 -8.04
CA LYS A 70 -2.28 -18.79 -7.43
C LYS A 70 -2.00 -18.26 -6.04
N VAL A 71 -2.33 -17.00 -5.76
CA VAL A 71 -2.13 -16.40 -4.43
C VAL A 71 -3.24 -16.82 -3.46
N ALA A 72 -4.49 -16.87 -3.94
CA ALA A 72 -5.64 -17.24 -3.14
C ALA A 72 -6.47 -18.34 -3.84
N PRO A 73 -6.16 -19.63 -3.59
CA PRO A 73 -6.86 -20.74 -4.23
C PRO A 73 -8.38 -20.66 -4.04
N GLY A 74 -9.14 -20.84 -5.12
CA GLY A 74 -10.60 -20.75 -5.10
C GLY A 74 -11.15 -19.32 -5.25
N THR A 75 -10.31 -18.34 -5.54
CA THR A 75 -10.72 -16.96 -5.87
C THR A 75 -10.35 -16.60 -7.31
N ALA A 76 -11.04 -15.58 -7.86
CA ALA A 76 -10.71 -15.03 -9.17
C ALA A 76 -9.34 -14.34 -9.11
N PRO A 77 -8.49 -14.46 -10.15
CA PRO A 77 -7.20 -13.78 -10.22
C PRO A 77 -7.39 -12.32 -10.60
N VAL A 78 -7.98 -11.55 -9.68
CA VAL A 78 -8.15 -10.10 -9.75
C VAL A 78 -7.79 -9.49 -8.41
N SER A 79 -7.40 -8.22 -8.41
CA SER A 79 -7.12 -7.51 -7.18
C SER A 79 -7.24 -6.01 -7.41
N CYS A 80 -7.86 -5.31 -6.48
CA CYS A 80 -7.78 -3.86 -6.45
C CYS A 80 -6.78 -3.37 -5.38
N SER A 81 -5.94 -2.41 -5.75
CA SER A 81 -5.01 -1.75 -4.84
C SER A 81 -5.22 -0.24 -4.83
N ALA A 82 -5.40 0.31 -3.63
CA ALA A 82 -5.38 1.73 -3.38
C ALA A 82 -4.03 2.13 -2.81
N ARG A 83 -3.27 2.93 -3.55
CA ARG A 83 -2.04 3.56 -3.06
C ARG A 83 -2.29 5.04 -2.81
N THR A 84 -1.65 5.56 -1.78
CA THR A 84 -1.51 6.99 -1.59
C THR A 84 -0.04 7.32 -1.80
N GLU A 85 0.28 8.30 -2.64
CA GLU A 85 1.66 8.79 -2.78
C GLU A 85 1.80 10.06 -1.91
N GLY A 86 2.43 9.90 -0.75
CA GLY A 86 2.51 10.95 0.27
C GLY A 86 1.17 11.28 0.94
N VAL A 87 1.09 12.45 1.58
CA VAL A 87 -0.07 12.88 2.40
C VAL A 87 -1.17 13.53 1.56
N VAL A 88 -0.81 14.06 0.38
CA VAL A 88 -1.67 14.98 -0.39
C VAL A 88 -2.14 14.39 -1.72
N PHE A 89 -1.37 13.50 -2.34
CA PHE A 89 -1.70 12.97 -3.67
C PHE A 89 -2.37 11.60 -3.56
N LYS A 90 -3.70 11.60 -3.68
CA LYS A 90 -4.47 10.37 -3.89
C LYS A 90 -4.17 9.84 -5.28
N VAL A 91 -3.53 8.68 -5.36
CA VAL A 91 -3.36 7.96 -6.63
C VAL A 91 -4.67 7.24 -6.94
N PRO A 92 -5.15 7.24 -8.20
CA PRO A 92 -6.31 6.44 -8.56
C PRO A 92 -6.12 4.97 -8.17
N PRO A 93 -7.17 4.28 -7.71
CA PRO A 93 -7.11 2.84 -7.48
C PRO A 93 -6.63 2.13 -8.74
N THR A 94 -5.89 1.05 -8.55
CA THR A 94 -5.39 0.19 -9.63
C THR A 94 -6.03 -1.18 -9.51
N PHE A 95 -6.82 -1.53 -10.53
CA PHE A 95 -7.47 -2.82 -10.69
C PHE A 95 -6.61 -3.71 -11.58
N THR A 96 -6.14 -4.81 -11.03
CA THR A 96 -5.25 -5.74 -11.72
C THR A 96 -6.00 -7.03 -12.06
N ILE A 97 -5.86 -7.48 -13.30
CA ILE A 97 -6.48 -8.70 -13.83
C ILE A 97 -5.38 -9.59 -14.39
N TRP A 98 -5.31 -10.83 -13.95
CA TRP A 98 -4.38 -11.83 -14.51
C TRP A 98 -5.13 -12.84 -15.38
N GLY A 99 -4.50 -13.31 -16.46
CA GLY A 99 -5.02 -14.40 -17.29
C GLY A 99 -5.90 -13.96 -18.47
N ALA A 100 -6.28 -12.69 -18.56
CA ALA A 100 -7.05 -12.16 -19.69
C ALA A 100 -6.13 -11.78 -20.86
N VAL A 101 -5.68 -12.78 -21.63
CA VAL A 101 -4.70 -12.59 -22.71
C VAL A 101 -5.34 -11.99 -23.97
N ASP A 102 -6.59 -12.32 -24.25
CA ASP A 102 -7.26 -11.92 -25.49
C ASP A 102 -7.75 -10.48 -25.42
N LYS A 103 -7.45 -9.69 -26.46
CA LYS A 103 -7.87 -8.28 -26.55
C LYS A 103 -9.39 -8.10 -26.45
N LYS A 104 -10.17 -9.06 -26.98
CA LYS A 104 -11.64 -9.05 -26.89
C LYS A 104 -12.11 -9.12 -25.44
N THR A 105 -11.56 -10.07 -24.68
CA THR A 105 -11.82 -10.27 -23.25
C THR A 105 -11.40 -9.03 -22.45
N GLN A 106 -10.22 -8.47 -22.73
CA GLN A 106 -9.76 -7.23 -22.09
C GLN A 106 -10.72 -6.06 -22.34
N ASN A 107 -11.21 -5.90 -23.58
CA ASN A 107 -12.16 -4.83 -23.91
C ASN A 107 -13.52 -5.02 -23.21
N GLN A 108 -13.99 -6.26 -23.10
CA GLN A 108 -15.21 -6.58 -22.33
C GLN A 108 -15.02 -6.19 -20.86
N TYR A 109 -13.91 -6.62 -20.25
CA TYR A 109 -13.62 -6.28 -18.85
C TYR A 109 -13.46 -4.78 -18.63
N LEU A 110 -12.84 -4.06 -19.57
CA LEU A 110 -12.75 -2.59 -19.51
C LEU A 110 -14.12 -1.93 -19.56
N ALA A 111 -15.04 -2.43 -20.40
CA ALA A 111 -16.40 -1.90 -20.48
C ALA A 111 -17.15 -2.13 -19.15
N THR A 112 -17.08 -3.35 -18.61
CA THR A 112 -17.71 -3.69 -17.33
C THR A 112 -17.12 -2.89 -16.17
N LEU A 113 -15.79 -2.78 -16.09
CA LEU A 113 -15.11 -1.95 -15.09
C LEU A 113 -15.49 -0.48 -15.22
N ASN A 114 -15.66 0.05 -16.43
CA ASN A 114 -16.09 1.42 -16.61
C ASN A 114 -17.52 1.63 -16.08
N THR A 115 -18.43 0.70 -16.30
CA THR A 115 -19.79 0.75 -15.73
C THR A 115 -19.76 0.67 -14.21
N VAL A 116 -19.05 -0.30 -13.62
CA VAL A 116 -18.91 -0.43 -12.15
C VAL A 116 -18.31 0.83 -11.55
N ARG A 117 -17.25 1.36 -12.16
CA ARG A 117 -16.58 2.60 -11.73
C ARG A 117 -17.56 3.78 -11.70
N GLN A 118 -18.38 3.94 -12.74
CA GLN A 118 -19.37 5.02 -12.82
C GLN A 118 -20.44 4.89 -11.75
N GLU A 119 -20.95 3.68 -11.51
CA GLU A 119 -21.93 3.40 -10.45
C GLU A 119 -21.37 3.65 -9.05
N ALA A 120 -20.10 3.33 -8.82
CA ALA A 120 -19.39 3.60 -7.57
C ALA A 120 -18.97 5.08 -7.41
N GLY A 121 -19.21 5.94 -8.42
CA GLY A 121 -18.85 7.35 -8.38
C GLY A 121 -17.33 7.63 -8.45
N ILE A 122 -16.54 6.66 -8.88
CA ILE A 122 -15.08 6.74 -8.89
C ILE A 122 -14.61 7.48 -10.14
N LYS A 123 -13.86 8.58 -9.98
CA LYS A 123 -13.50 9.45 -11.12
C LYS A 123 -12.47 8.84 -12.06
N LYS A 124 -11.51 8.09 -11.52
CA LYS A 124 -10.40 7.50 -12.27
C LYS A 124 -10.11 6.10 -11.73
N LEU A 125 -9.86 5.16 -12.64
CA LEU A 125 -9.46 3.79 -12.30
C LEU A 125 -8.34 3.37 -13.25
N ASN A 126 -7.20 2.98 -12.71
CA ASN A 126 -6.16 2.32 -13.51
C ASN A 126 -6.52 0.84 -13.64
N VAL A 127 -6.36 0.29 -14.83
CA VAL A 127 -6.60 -1.12 -15.11
C VAL A 127 -5.35 -1.72 -15.72
N GLU A 128 -4.85 -2.79 -15.12
CA GLU A 128 -3.66 -3.50 -15.56
C GLU A 128 -3.99 -4.96 -15.87
N PHE A 129 -3.64 -5.39 -17.08
CA PHE A 129 -3.79 -6.77 -17.53
C PHE A 129 -2.44 -7.45 -17.55
N TYR A 130 -2.33 -8.57 -16.84
CA TYR A 130 -1.14 -9.41 -16.83
C TYR A 130 -1.42 -10.78 -17.45
N GLU A 131 -0.41 -11.38 -18.06
CA GLU A 131 -0.54 -12.66 -18.76
C GLU A 131 -0.97 -13.79 -17.83
N LYS A 132 -0.41 -13.83 -16.62
CA LYS A 132 -0.71 -14.83 -15.59
C LYS A 132 -0.22 -14.35 -14.24
N GLU A 133 -0.85 -14.85 -13.18
CA GLU A 133 -0.38 -14.65 -11.82
C GLU A 133 0.87 -15.51 -11.57
N ASN A 134 2.00 -14.86 -11.32
CA ASN A 134 3.25 -15.56 -11.01
C ASN A 134 3.49 -15.51 -9.51
N TRP A 135 2.99 -16.51 -8.80
CA TRP A 135 3.27 -16.74 -7.39
C TRP A 135 4.25 -17.90 -7.23
N GLN A 136 5.36 -17.66 -6.54
CA GLN A 136 6.35 -18.67 -6.20
C GLN A 136 6.20 -19.04 -4.74
N GLU A 137 5.74 -20.26 -4.49
CA GLU A 137 5.68 -20.80 -3.14
C GLU A 137 7.06 -21.28 -2.70
N TRP A 138 7.40 -21.01 -1.45
CA TRP A 138 8.58 -21.57 -0.80
C TRP A 138 8.17 -22.22 0.51
N LYS A 139 8.81 -23.34 0.82
CA LYS A 139 8.56 -24.09 2.05
C LYS A 139 9.89 -24.46 2.69
N SER A 140 9.98 -24.21 3.99
CA SER A 140 11.06 -24.63 4.86
C SER A 140 10.51 -25.54 5.96
N ALA A 141 11.39 -26.14 6.77
CA ALA A 141 10.98 -26.97 7.90
C ALA A 141 10.20 -26.19 9.00
N LYS A 142 10.31 -24.86 9.04
CA LYS A 142 9.70 -24.01 10.09
C LYS A 142 8.63 -23.05 9.59
N ALA A 143 8.59 -22.77 8.29
CA ALA A 143 7.70 -21.79 7.69
C ALA A 143 7.44 -22.10 6.22
N SER A 144 6.24 -21.76 5.77
CA SER A 144 5.88 -21.65 4.36
C SER A 144 5.52 -20.21 4.04
N GLY A 145 5.77 -19.80 2.81
CA GLY A 145 5.32 -18.52 2.30
C GLY A 145 5.31 -18.54 0.79
N GLY A 146 5.14 -17.37 0.21
CA GLY A 146 5.35 -17.19 -1.21
C GLY A 146 5.79 -15.77 -1.52
N SER A 147 6.24 -15.58 -2.74
CA SER A 147 6.61 -14.29 -3.29
C SER A 147 6.05 -14.15 -4.69
N ARG A 148 5.71 -12.91 -5.07
CA ARG A 148 5.40 -12.61 -6.47
C ARG A 148 6.69 -12.73 -7.29
N GLY A 149 6.63 -13.52 -8.35
CA GLY A 149 7.66 -13.59 -9.38
C GLY A 149 7.49 -12.46 -10.40
N PRO A 150 8.35 -12.40 -11.45
CA PRO A 150 8.22 -11.40 -12.50
C PRO A 150 6.93 -11.63 -13.29
N GLU A 151 6.02 -10.65 -13.31
CA GLU A 151 4.75 -10.70 -14.04
C GLU A 151 4.85 -9.92 -15.37
N LYS A 152 4.26 -10.46 -16.44
CA LYS A 152 4.28 -9.84 -17.76
C LYS A 152 3.02 -8.98 -17.96
N LEU A 153 3.20 -7.66 -17.95
CA LEU A 153 2.15 -6.71 -18.27
C LEU A 153 1.80 -6.82 -19.76
N LEU A 154 0.54 -7.07 -20.05
CA LEU A 154 -0.01 -7.11 -21.41
C LEU A 154 -0.56 -5.76 -21.84
N ARG A 155 -1.26 -5.07 -20.95
CA ARG A 155 -1.94 -3.81 -21.25
C ARG A 155 -2.19 -3.01 -19.98
N LYS A 156 -2.10 -1.69 -20.11
CA LYS A 156 -2.49 -0.72 -19.08
C LYS A 156 -3.42 0.31 -19.69
N GLU A 157 -4.51 0.59 -19.00
CA GLU A 157 -5.50 1.59 -19.39
C GLU A 157 -5.90 2.42 -18.17
N THR A 158 -6.25 3.68 -18.38
CA THR A 158 -6.84 4.51 -17.34
C THR A 158 -8.25 4.88 -17.76
N LEU A 159 -9.23 4.38 -17.02
CA LEU A 159 -10.63 4.75 -17.20
C LEU A 159 -10.85 6.09 -16.51
N VAL A 160 -11.30 7.07 -17.29
CA VAL A 160 -11.60 8.43 -16.83
C VAL A 160 -13.03 8.80 -17.22
N ASP A 161 -13.63 9.70 -16.47
CA ASP A 161 -14.90 10.33 -16.85
C ASP A 161 -14.69 11.12 -18.14
N SER A 162 -15.37 10.73 -19.22
CA SER A 162 -15.36 11.45 -20.49
C SER A 162 -16.25 12.69 -20.35
N ARG A 163 -15.70 13.77 -19.82
CA ARG A 163 -16.31 15.11 -19.82
C ARG A 163 -15.65 15.99 -20.87
#